data_AF-A0A940QII3-F1
#
_entry.id   AF-A0A940QII3-F1
#
_cell.length_a   1.000
_cell.length_b   1.000
_cell.length_c   1.000
_cell.angle_alpha   90.00
_cell.angle_beta   90.00
_cell.angle_gamma   90.00
#
_symmetry.space_group_name_H-M   'P 1'
#
loop_
_entity.id
_entity.type
_entity.pdbx_description
1 polymer ?
#
loop_
_entity_poly.entity_id
_entity_poly.type
_entity_poly.pdbx_seq_one_letter_code
_entity_poly.pdbx_strand_id
1 'polypeptide(L)'
;LDFISVDVSFISLTLVLPVAHRFLKEGKTMVCLVKPQFEAGKENVGKKGVVRDPKIHEMVIEKVANFASQQGFAILGLDYSPIKGPEGNIEYLLHLGKQEGGEALSHETVETVVKTAHESL
;
A
#
# COMPACT_ATOMS: atom_id res chain seq x y z
N LEU A 1 -2.27 3.25 20.17
CA LEU A 1 -1.14 2.36 19.87
C LEU A 1 0.04 3.22 19.44
N ASP A 2 1.26 2.82 19.78
CA ASP A 2 2.48 3.57 19.42
C ASP A 2 3.05 3.17 18.06
N PHE A 3 2.63 2.01 17.55
CA PHE A 3 2.89 1.54 16.19
C PHE A 3 1.79 0.56 15.77
N ILE A 4 1.47 0.50 14.48
CA ILE A 4 0.56 -0.51 13.91
C ILE A 4 1.24 -1.14 12.68
N SER A 5 1.24 -2.46 12.60
CA SER A 5 1.54 -3.19 11.36
C SER A 5 0.24 -3.75 10.78
N VAL A 6 0.00 -3.55 9.49
CA VAL A 6 -1.19 -4.07 8.80
C VAL A 6 -0.75 -5.05 7.72
N ASP A 7 -1.02 -6.33 7.94
CA ASP A 7 -0.93 -7.40 6.96
C ASP A 7 -2.24 -8.19 7.00
N VAL A 8 -3.11 -7.94 6.02
CA VAL A 8 -4.44 -8.55 5.93
C VAL A 8 -4.65 -9.09 4.51
N SER A 9 -5.59 -10.03 4.39
CA SER A 9 -5.93 -10.66 3.11
C SER A 9 -7.44 -10.64 2.90
N PHE A 10 -7.87 -10.66 1.63
CA PHE A 10 -9.29 -10.64 1.23
C PHE A 10 -10.08 -9.39 1.63
N ILE A 11 -9.39 -8.31 2.01
CA ILE A 11 -9.97 -7.02 2.36
C ILE A 11 -9.09 -5.90 1.81
N SER A 12 -9.72 -4.80 1.39
CA SER A 12 -9.02 -3.59 1.00
C SER A 12 -8.60 -2.76 2.21
N LEU A 13 -7.40 -2.17 2.14
CA LEU A 13 -6.91 -1.18 3.10
C LEU A 13 -7.84 0.02 3.24
N THR A 14 -8.64 0.34 2.22
CA THR A 14 -9.67 1.39 2.31
C THR A 14 -10.69 1.16 3.42
N LEU A 15 -10.92 -0.09 3.82
CA LEU A 15 -11.79 -0.43 4.96
C LEU A 15 -11.02 -0.47 6.29
N VAL A 16 -9.72 -0.72 6.25
CA VAL A 16 -8.87 -0.89 7.44
C VAL A 16 -8.37 0.46 7.97
N LEU A 17 -7.90 1.33 7.07
CA LEU A 17 -7.26 2.60 7.40
C LEU A 17 -8.12 3.53 8.29
N PRO A 18 -9.44 3.71 8.07
CA PRO A 18 -10.26 4.56 8.93
C PRO A 18 -10.33 4.05 10.37
N VAL A 19 -10.32 2.72 10.55
CA VAL A 19 -10.32 2.09 11.88
C VAL A 19 -8.94 2.21 12.52
N ALA A 20 -7.87 1.90 11.78
CA ALA A 20 -6.49 2.01 12.25
C ALA A 20 -6.16 3.44 12.73
N HIS A 21 -6.63 4.46 12.01
CA HIS A 21 -6.45 5.87 12.36
C HIS A 21 -7.00 6.22 13.76
N ARG A 22 -8.11 5.61 14.16
CA ARG A 22 -8.72 5.81 15.49
C ARG A 22 -7.86 5.22 16.62
N PHE A 23 -7.11 4.16 16.34
CA PHE A 23 -6.28 3.49 17.34
C PHE A 23 -4.85 4.02 17.38
N LEU A 24 -4.33 4.59 16.29
CA LEU A 24 -3.00 5.19 16.27
C LEU A 24 -2.99 6.50 17.06
N LYS A 25 -2.03 6.65 17.98
CA LYS A 25 -1.84 7.91 18.72
C LYS A 25 -1.27 8.99 17.77
N GLU A 26 -1.50 10.25 18.10
CA GLU A 26 -0.88 11.38 17.39
C GLU A 26 0.66 11.30 17.46
N GLY A 27 1.34 11.69 16.39
CA GLY A 27 2.80 11.62 16.24
C GLY A 27 3.37 10.20 16.15
N LYS A 28 2.53 9.19 15.88
CA LYS A 28 2.93 7.78 15.75
C LYS A 28 2.72 7.27 14.33
N THR A 29 3.39 6.16 14.02
CA THR A 29 3.47 5.63 12.65
C THR A 29 2.90 4.23 12.53
N MET A 30 2.65 3.82 11.30
CA MET A 30 2.22 2.48 10.95
C MET A 30 2.79 2.07 9.59
N VAL A 31 2.89 0.77 9.35
CA VAL A 31 3.27 0.22 8.04
C VAL A 31 2.15 -0.69 7.56
N CYS A 32 1.70 -0.48 6.33
CA CYS A 32 0.67 -1.29 5.68
C CYS A 32 1.27 -2.06 4.50
N LEU A 33 0.91 -3.33 4.40
CA LEU A 33 1.21 -4.15 3.23
C LEU A 33 0.09 -3.95 2.20
N VAL A 34 0.42 -3.27 1.10
CA VAL A 34 -0.44 -3.06 -0.06
C VAL A 34 -0.34 -4.28 -0.97
N LYS A 35 -1.47 -4.96 -1.16
CA LYS A 35 -1.57 -6.21 -1.92
C LYS A 35 -2.42 -5.99 -3.17
N PRO A 36 -1.84 -5.79 -4.37
CA PRO A 36 -2.58 -5.48 -5.58
C PRO A 36 -3.78 -6.40 -5.85
N GLN A 37 -3.64 -7.69 -5.57
CA GLN A 37 -4.68 -8.70 -5.76
C GLN A 37 -5.95 -8.49 -4.92
N PHE A 38 -5.88 -7.69 -3.86
CA PHE A 38 -7.04 -7.34 -3.02
C PHE A 38 -7.54 -5.90 -3.23
N GLU A 39 -6.83 -5.11 -4.04
CA GLU A 39 -7.12 -3.68 -4.23
C GLU A 39 -7.55 -3.32 -5.66
N ALA A 40 -7.07 -4.07 -6.66
CA ALA A 40 -7.19 -3.75 -8.08
C ALA A 40 -8.60 -3.95 -8.68
N GLY A 41 -9.50 -4.64 -7.98
CA GLY A 41 -10.79 -5.08 -8.55
C GLY A 41 -10.69 -6.40 -9.32
N LYS A 42 -11.81 -7.12 -9.44
CA LYS A 42 -11.82 -8.52 -9.96
C LYS A 42 -11.38 -8.62 -11.42
N GLU A 43 -11.65 -7.58 -12.20
CA GLU A 43 -11.34 -7.46 -13.62
C GLU A 43 -9.84 -7.29 -13.90
N ASN A 44 -9.08 -6.77 -12.94
CA ASN A 44 -7.64 -6.54 -13.06
C ASN A 44 -6.80 -7.67 -12.44
N VAL A 45 -7.45 -8.72 -11.94
CA VAL A 45 -6.80 -9.89 -11.34
C VAL A 45 -6.74 -11.01 -12.37
N GLY A 46 -5.52 -11.41 -12.75
CA GLY A 46 -5.28 -12.42 -13.76
C GLY A 46 -5.49 -13.86 -13.29
N LYS A 47 -5.06 -14.81 -14.13
CA LYS A 47 -5.10 -16.24 -13.81
C LYS A 47 -4.38 -16.51 -12.47
N LYS A 48 -4.96 -17.43 -11.69
CA LYS A 48 -4.49 -17.79 -10.34
C LYS A 48 -4.50 -16.66 -9.31
N GLY A 49 -5.22 -15.57 -9.55
CA GLY A 49 -5.30 -14.48 -8.57
C GLY A 49 -4.06 -13.59 -8.56
N VAL A 50 -3.29 -13.55 -9.65
CA VAL A 50 -2.04 -12.78 -9.75
C VAL A 50 -2.24 -11.52 -10.55
N VAL A 51 -1.83 -10.38 -10.00
CA VAL A 51 -1.69 -9.13 -10.73
C VAL A 51 -0.27 -9.05 -11.29
N ARG A 52 -0.15 -8.85 -12.61
CA ARG A 52 1.15 -8.88 -13.32
C ARG A 52 1.49 -7.58 -14.01
N ASP A 53 0.49 -6.74 -14.27
CA ASP A 53 0.68 -5.50 -14.99
C ASP A 53 1.23 -4.43 -14.03
N PRO A 54 2.45 -3.91 -14.25
CA PRO A 54 3.01 -2.85 -13.43
C PRO A 54 2.10 -1.63 -13.31
N LYS A 55 1.35 -1.28 -14.36
CA LYS A 55 0.45 -0.11 -14.35
C LYS A 55 -0.73 -0.30 -13.39
N ILE A 56 -1.17 -1.55 -13.19
CA ILE A 56 -2.17 -1.85 -12.15
C ILE A 56 -1.58 -1.71 -10.75
N HIS A 57 -0.31 -2.06 -10.57
CA HIS A 57 0.37 -1.93 -9.27
C HIS A 57 0.53 -0.45 -8.90
N GLU A 58 1.00 0.37 -9.84
CA GLU A 58 1.08 1.83 -9.69
C GLU A 58 -0.28 2.43 -9.29
N MET A 59 -1.33 2.11 -10.06
CA MET A 59 -2.69 2.58 -9.81
C MET A 59 -3.21 2.18 -8.41
N VAL A 60 -2.95 0.95 -7.98
CA VAL A 60 -3.34 0.50 -6.63
C VAL A 60 -2.60 1.27 -5.55
N ILE A 61 -1.28 1.46 -5.69
CA ILE A 61 -0.47 2.17 -4.69
C ILE A 61 -0.96 3.61 -4.56
N GLU A 62 -1.15 4.30 -5.68
CA GLU A 62 -1.67 5.67 -5.70
C GLU A 62 -3.06 5.77 -5.10
N LYS A 63 -3.96 4.84 -5.43
CA LYS A 63 -5.31 4.77 -4.86
C LYS A 63 -5.26 4.63 -3.33
N VAL A 64 -4.44 3.73 -2.81
CA VAL A 64 -4.32 3.50 -1.36
C VAL A 64 -3.65 4.69 -0.67
N ALA A 65 -2.59 5.25 -1.23
CA ALA A 65 -1.89 6.41 -0.68
C ALA A 65 -2.82 7.64 -0.63
N ASN A 66 -3.54 7.92 -1.72
CA ASN A 66 -4.51 9.02 -1.79
C ASN A 66 -5.63 8.84 -0.76
N PHE A 67 -6.15 7.61 -0.61
CA PHE A 67 -7.15 7.33 0.40
C PHE A 67 -6.61 7.50 1.82
N ALA A 68 -5.38 7.03 2.10
CA ALA A 68 -4.73 7.23 3.40
C ALA A 68 -4.61 8.71 3.76
N SER A 69 -4.21 9.55 2.81
CA SER A 69 -4.17 11.01 2.98
C SER A 69 -5.54 11.60 3.31
N GLN A 70 -6.61 11.13 2.64
CA GLN A 70 -7.98 11.55 2.94
C GLN A 70 -8.45 11.13 4.34
N GLN A 71 -7.88 10.06 4.90
CA GLN A 71 -8.15 9.63 6.29
C GLN A 71 -7.30 10.37 7.33
N GLY A 72 -6.46 11.33 6.92
CA GLY A 72 -5.62 12.12 7.82
C GLY A 72 -4.23 11.53 8.10
N PHE A 73 -3.77 10.57 7.29
CA PHE A 73 -2.39 10.08 7.39
C PHE A 73 -1.44 10.90 6.52
N ALA A 74 -0.24 11.14 7.05
CA ALA A 74 0.92 11.55 6.27
C ALA A 74 1.55 10.32 5.59
N ILE A 75 1.92 10.44 4.30
CA ILE A 75 2.73 9.42 3.63
C ILE A 75 4.19 9.68 3.96
N LEU A 76 4.86 8.68 4.55
CA LEU A 76 6.25 8.78 5.02
C LEU A 76 7.23 7.97 4.18
N GLY A 77 6.73 7.05 3.35
CA GLY A 77 7.57 6.26 2.46
C GLY A 77 6.81 5.15 1.76
N LEU A 78 7.39 4.69 0.66
CA LEU A 78 6.93 3.55 -0.13
C LEU A 78 8.14 2.67 -0.46
N ASP A 79 7.97 1.37 -0.33
CA ASP A 79 8.92 0.37 -0.84
C ASP A 79 8.17 -0.90 -1.27
N TYR A 80 8.87 -1.91 -1.77
CA TYR A 80 8.30 -3.23 -2.06
C TYR A 80 8.67 -4.26 -0.98
N SER A 81 7.82 -5.26 -0.79
CA SER A 81 8.10 -6.40 0.09
C SER A 81 9.28 -7.19 -0.46
N PRO A 82 10.25 -7.61 0.38
CA PRO A 82 11.40 -8.40 -0.07
C PRO A 82 11.02 -9.83 -0.51
N ILE A 83 9.78 -10.25 -0.24
CA ILE A 83 9.24 -11.54 -0.65
C ILE A 83 7.94 -11.36 -1.41
N LYS A 84 7.68 -12.27 -2.35
CA LYS A 84 6.38 -12.38 -3.02
C LYS A 84 5.34 -12.97 -2.09
N GLY A 85 4.13 -12.46 -2.20
CA GLY A 85 2.95 -13.03 -1.59
C GLY A 85 2.49 -14.32 -2.30
N PRO A 86 1.33 -14.87 -1.89
CA PRO A 86 0.76 -16.06 -2.48
C PRO A 86 0.65 -15.98 -4.01
N GLU A 87 0.88 -17.11 -4.68
CA GLU A 87 0.85 -17.25 -6.14
C GLU A 87 1.85 -16.35 -6.89
N GLY A 88 2.78 -15.70 -6.17
CA GLY A 88 3.82 -14.86 -6.75
C GLY A 88 3.42 -13.39 -6.93
N ASN A 89 2.41 -12.90 -6.20
CA ASN A 89 2.06 -11.48 -6.21
C ASN A 89 3.20 -10.64 -5.60
N ILE A 90 3.56 -9.53 -6.26
CA ILE A 90 4.41 -8.50 -5.69
C ILE A 90 3.55 -7.66 -4.75
N GLU A 91 4.04 -7.42 -3.54
CA GLU A 91 3.35 -6.66 -2.50
C GLU A 91 4.22 -5.47 -2.08
N TYR A 92 3.62 -4.40 -1.55
CA TYR A 92 4.31 -3.14 -1.27
C TYR A 92 4.14 -2.69 0.17
N LEU A 93 5.14 -2.01 0.71
CA LEU A 93 5.15 -1.47 2.05
C LEU A 93 4.88 0.03 1.97
N LEU A 94 3.77 0.47 2.57
CA LEU A 94 3.42 1.88 2.70
C LEU A 94 3.61 2.33 4.15
N HIS A 95 4.52 3.26 4.39
CA HIS A 95 4.80 3.85 5.69
C HIS A 95 3.95 5.10 5.89
N LEU A 96 3.14 5.12 6.95
CA LEU A 96 2.18 6.16 7.25
C LEU A 96 2.42 6.74 8.64
N GLY A 97 2.14 8.03 8.82
CA GLY A 97 2.18 8.72 10.11
C GLY A 97 0.84 9.38 10.42
N LYS A 98 0.41 9.38 11.68
CA LYS A 98 -0.68 10.23 12.14
C LYS A 98 -0.09 11.50 12.72
N GLN A 99 0.14 12.47 11.85
CA GLN A 99 0.71 13.77 12.16
C GLN A 99 0.37 14.75 11.05
N GLU A 100 0.40 16.03 11.36
CA GLU A 100 0.39 17.08 10.34
C GLU A 100 1.70 17.04 9.55
N GLY A 101 1.60 17.29 8.24
CA GLY A 101 2.76 17.26 7.35
C GLY A 101 3.04 15.86 6.80
N GLY A 102 2.86 15.74 5.50
CA GLY A 102 3.23 14.61 4.67
C GLY A 102 3.20 15.08 3.23
N GLU A 103 4.21 14.70 2.45
CA GLU A 103 4.21 15.03 1.04
C GLU A 103 3.31 14.06 0.28
N ALA A 104 2.67 14.55 -0.77
CA ALA A 104 1.99 13.65 -1.70
C ALA A 104 3.03 12.69 -2.28
N LEU A 105 2.70 11.40 -2.30
CA LEU A 105 3.54 10.39 -2.91
C LEU A 105 3.66 10.72 -4.42
N SER A 106 4.87 11.02 -4.87
CA SER A 106 5.09 11.40 -6.27
C SER A 106 4.93 10.21 -7.20
N HIS A 107 4.40 10.47 -8.39
CA HIS A 107 4.26 9.44 -9.44
C HIS A 107 5.61 8.78 -9.78
N GLU A 108 6.68 9.58 -9.87
CA GLU A 108 8.05 9.10 -10.13
C GLU A 108 8.55 8.11 -9.06
N THR A 109 8.23 8.36 -7.78
CA THR A 109 8.56 7.42 -6.70
C THR A 109 7.79 6.11 -6.85
N VAL A 110 6.50 6.16 -7.18
CA VAL A 110 5.67 4.97 -7.41
C VAL A 110 6.21 4.15 -8.59
N GLU A 111 6.43 4.78 -9.73
CA GLU A 111 6.97 4.13 -10.93
C GLU A 111 8.35 3.48 -10.63
N THR A 112 9.23 4.17 -9.92
CA THR A 112 10.56 3.66 -9.57
C THR A 112 10.47 2.43 -8.67
N VAL A 113 9.65 2.47 -7.62
CA VAL A 113 9.48 1.34 -6.70
C VAL A 113 8.85 0.14 -7.42
N VAL A 114 7.80 0.37 -8.21
CA VAL A 114 7.12 -0.69 -8.96
C VAL A 114 8.09 -1.33 -9.96
N LYS A 115 8.82 -0.52 -10.75
CA LYS A 115 9.83 -1.02 -11.68
C LYS A 115 10.88 -1.86 -10.98
N THR A 116 11.45 -1.35 -9.88
CA THR A 116 12.50 -2.05 -9.12
C THR A 116 12.00 -3.38 -8.58
N ALA A 117 10.77 -3.43 -8.08
CA ALA A 117 10.15 -4.65 -7.58
C ALA A 117 9.99 -5.71 -8.68
N HIS A 118 9.54 -5.29 -9.87
CA HIS A 118 9.37 -6.19 -11.02
C HIS A 118 10.70 -6.71 -11.60
N GLU A 119 11.78 -5.93 -11.50
CA GLU A 119 13.12 -6.36 -11.91
C GLU A 119 13.78 -7.30 -10.89
N SER A 120 13.44 -7.15 -9.61
CA SER A 120 14.11 -7.84 -8.51
C SER A 120 13.44 -9.15 -8.08
N LEU A 121 12.17 -9.36 -8.43
CA LEU A 121 11.34 -10.45 -7.89
C LEU A 121 10.81 -11.42 -8.95
#